data_AF-A0A0D2WN18-F1
#
_entry.id   AF-A0A0D2WN18-F1
#
_cell.length_a   1.000
_cell.length_b   1.000
_cell.length_c   1.000
_cell.angle_alpha   90.00
_cell.angle_beta   90.00
_cell.angle_gamma   90.00
#
_symmetry.space_group_name_H-M   'P 1'
#
loop_
_entity.id
_entity.type
_entity.pdbx_description
1 polymer ?
#
loop_
_entity_poly.entity_id
_entity_poly.type
_entity_poly.pdbx_seq_one_letter_code
_entity_poly.pdbx_strand_id
1 'polypeptide(L)'
;MTSIPYKQDMPPQGGFADVPFRKPKAVRGLSGAALFAIGTVTMFGGLFIVGQGNKTRRYWREEQVIARRNLVPMLQAEEDRRFVLAKRAAEAKEAELMKNVRGWKMHEKIYNTDKFVTPVPIPELGLRK
;
A
#
# COMPACT_ATOMS: atom_id res chain seq x y z
N MET A 1 84.79 -38.82 -49.43
CA MET A 1 83.33 -38.61 -49.47
C MET A 1 83.06 -37.20 -48.96
N THR A 2 82.78 -36.24 -49.85
CA THR A 2 82.42 -34.87 -49.47
C THR A 2 80.96 -34.84 -49.03
N SER A 3 80.71 -34.46 -47.78
CA SER A 3 79.36 -34.43 -47.18
C SER A 3 78.50 -33.33 -47.82
N ILE A 4 77.33 -33.70 -48.31
CA ILE A 4 76.34 -32.76 -48.87
C ILE A 4 75.79 -31.89 -47.71
N PRO A 5 75.80 -30.55 -47.81
CA PRO A 5 75.27 -29.69 -46.77
C PRO A 5 73.73 -29.78 -46.74
N TYR A 6 73.19 -30.12 -45.58
CA TYR A 6 71.75 -30.20 -45.34
C TYR A 6 71.32 -29.01 -44.46
N LYS A 7 70.25 -28.32 -44.88
CA LYS A 7 69.66 -27.23 -44.12
C LYS A 7 68.41 -27.74 -43.40
N GLN A 8 68.58 -28.13 -42.14
CA GLN A 8 67.48 -28.50 -41.25
C GLN A 8 66.72 -27.25 -40.82
N ASP A 9 65.39 -27.35 -40.66
CA ASP A 9 64.66 -26.37 -39.88
C ASP A 9 64.92 -26.61 -38.39
N MET A 10 65.60 -25.65 -37.75
CA MET A 10 66.05 -25.74 -36.37
C MET A 10 65.47 -24.57 -35.57
N PRO A 11 65.21 -24.74 -34.27
CA PRO A 11 64.82 -23.62 -33.44
C PRO A 11 65.90 -22.54 -33.48
N PRO A 12 65.53 -21.25 -33.36
CA PRO A 12 66.48 -20.16 -33.32
C PRO A 12 67.47 -20.37 -32.17
N GLN A 13 68.70 -19.88 -32.35
CA GLN A 13 69.76 -19.98 -31.34
C GLN A 13 69.37 -19.13 -30.11
N GLY A 14 68.72 -19.77 -29.12
CA GLY A 14 68.09 -19.12 -27.97
C GLY A 14 66.69 -19.64 -27.59
N GLY A 15 66.07 -20.49 -28.42
CA GLY A 15 64.74 -21.05 -28.16
C GLY A 15 63.58 -20.10 -28.52
N PHE A 16 62.34 -20.57 -28.37
CA PHE A 16 61.14 -19.77 -28.59
C PHE A 16 60.78 -18.95 -27.35
N ALA A 17 60.03 -17.86 -27.55
CA ALA A 17 59.50 -17.08 -26.44
C ALA A 17 58.57 -17.92 -25.56
N ASP A 18 58.58 -17.66 -24.26
CA ASP A 18 57.71 -18.33 -23.30
C ASP A 18 56.24 -18.05 -23.62
N VAL A 19 55.53 -19.10 -24.04
CA VAL A 19 54.09 -19.02 -24.29
C VAL A 19 53.37 -19.17 -22.95
N PRO A 20 52.64 -18.14 -22.47
CA PRO A 20 51.89 -18.25 -21.24
C PRO A 20 50.75 -19.27 -21.41
N PHE A 21 50.92 -20.46 -20.85
CA PHE A 21 49.95 -21.55 -20.94
C PHE A 21 48.82 -21.42 -19.89
N ARG A 22 48.96 -20.52 -18.90
CA ARG A 22 47.99 -20.31 -17.82
C ARG A 22 47.09 -19.12 -18.11
N LYS A 23 45.80 -19.29 -17.85
CA LYS A 23 44.84 -18.17 -17.89
C LYS A 23 45.15 -17.17 -16.76
N PRO A 24 45.34 -15.87 -17.04
CA PRO A 24 45.52 -14.88 -15.99
C PRO A 24 44.21 -14.72 -15.21
N LYS A 25 44.26 -14.91 -13.89
CA LYS A 25 43.11 -14.65 -13.01
C LYS A 25 43.04 -13.16 -12.72
N ALA A 26 42.20 -12.44 -13.45
CA ALA A 26 41.92 -11.05 -13.13
C ALA A 26 41.00 -11.00 -11.90
N VAL A 27 41.52 -10.52 -10.75
CA VAL A 27 40.67 -10.16 -9.62
C VAL A 27 39.99 -8.84 -9.99
N ARG A 28 38.71 -8.91 -10.36
CA ARG A 28 37.90 -7.75 -10.75
C ARG A 28 36.76 -7.58 -9.76
N GLY A 29 36.53 -6.35 -9.31
CA GLY A 29 35.41 -5.98 -8.44
C GLY A 29 35.82 -5.42 -7.08
N LEU A 30 34.83 -4.93 -6.35
CA LEU A 30 34.96 -4.43 -4.99
C LEU A 30 35.10 -5.63 -4.02
N SER A 31 35.81 -5.43 -2.91
CA SER A 31 35.89 -6.43 -1.86
C SER A 31 34.50 -6.70 -1.26
N GLY A 32 34.27 -7.91 -0.74
CA GLY A 32 33.00 -8.25 -0.09
C GLY A 32 32.63 -7.26 1.03
N ALA A 33 33.62 -6.86 1.84
CA ALA A 33 33.44 -5.84 2.87
C ALA A 33 33.02 -4.48 2.29
N ALA A 34 33.58 -4.06 1.16
CA ALA A 34 33.20 -2.81 0.50
C ALA A 34 31.75 -2.87 -0.03
N LEU A 35 31.32 -4.01 -0.59
CA LEU A 35 29.94 -4.22 -1.02
C LEU A 35 28.97 -4.16 0.16
N PHE A 36 29.30 -4.80 1.28
CA PHE A 36 28.50 -4.74 2.50
C PHE A 36 28.39 -3.32 3.06
N ALA A 37 29.50 -2.57 3.08
CA ALA A 37 29.49 -1.18 3.52
C ALA A 37 28.57 -0.32 2.65
N ILE A 38 28.65 -0.43 1.32
CA ILE A 38 27.80 0.32 0.39
C ILE A 38 26.32 -0.04 0.56
N GLY A 39 26.01 -1.33 0.68
CA GLY A 39 24.64 -1.80 0.89
C GLY A 39 24.05 -1.27 2.19
N THR A 40 24.86 -1.29 3.25
CA THR A 40 24.47 -0.80 4.59
C THR A 40 24.20 0.70 4.57
N VAL A 41 25.09 1.50 3.98
CA VAL A 41 24.90 2.97 3.86
C VAL A 41 23.66 3.30 3.03
N THR A 42 23.47 2.61 1.90
CA THR A 42 22.29 2.81 1.03
C THR A 42 21.00 2.49 1.78
N MET A 43 20.97 1.39 2.53
CA MET A 43 19.80 0.99 3.31
C MET A 43 19.47 1.99 4.41
N PHE A 44 20.46 2.42 5.20
CA PHE A 44 20.25 3.43 6.25
C PHE A 44 19.79 4.77 5.68
N GLY A 45 20.39 5.22 4.57
CA GLY A 45 19.97 6.43 3.86
C GLY A 45 18.52 6.33 3.35
N GLY A 46 18.15 5.19 2.76
CA GLY A 46 16.79 4.94 2.29
C GLY A 46 15.76 4.97 3.42
N LEU A 47 16.05 4.30 4.55
CA LEU A 47 15.15 4.28 5.71
C LEU A 47 14.98 5.67 6.34
N PHE A 48 16.03 6.48 6.36
CA PHE A 48 15.95 7.86 6.84
C PHE A 48 15.00 8.70 5.98
N ILE A 49 15.13 8.65 4.65
CA ILE A 49 14.26 9.39 3.71
C ILE A 49 12.81 8.93 3.83
N VAL A 50 12.58 7.61 3.91
CA VAL A 50 11.23 7.05 4.14
C VAL A 50 10.66 7.53 5.47
N GLY A 51 11.47 7.57 6.53
CA GLY A 51 11.08 8.09 7.83
C GLY A 51 10.60 9.54 7.77
N GLN A 52 11.32 10.41 7.05
CA GLN A 52 10.92 11.80 6.84
C GLN A 52 9.63 11.89 6.01
N GLY A 53 9.53 11.14 4.92
CA GLY A 53 8.32 11.09 4.09
C GLY A 53 7.09 10.63 4.86
N ASN A 54 7.25 9.66 5.77
CA ASN A 54 6.17 9.18 6.63
C ASN A 54 5.69 10.25 7.62
N LYS A 55 6.58 11.07 8.17
CA LYS A 55 6.20 12.21 9.03
C LYS A 55 5.35 13.21 8.26
N THR A 56 5.79 13.60 7.06
CA THR A 56 5.02 14.51 6.20
C THR A 56 3.65 13.94 5.82
N ARG A 57 3.58 12.65 5.47
CA ARG A 57 2.30 11.97 5.18
C ARG A 57 1.36 11.94 6.38
N ARG A 58 1.88 11.80 7.61
CA ARG A 58 1.08 11.87 8.84
C ARG A 58 0.51 13.27 9.03
N TYR A 59 1.33 14.30 8.87
CA TYR A 59 0.89 15.69 8.95
C TYR A 59 -0.26 15.99 7.98
N TRP A 60 -0.15 15.61 6.70
CA TRP A 60 -1.24 15.79 5.74
C TRP A 60 -2.52 15.03 6.11
N ARG A 61 -2.38 13.82 6.66
CA ARG A 61 -3.55 13.04 7.14
C ARG A 61 -4.21 13.70 8.34
N GLU A 62 -3.42 14.21 9.27
CA GLU A 62 -3.92 14.94 10.43
C GLU A 62 -4.67 16.20 10.01
N GLU A 63 -4.12 16.97 9.06
CA GLU A 63 -4.78 18.13 8.48
C GLU A 63 -6.14 17.76 7.85
N GLN A 64 -6.18 16.69 7.04
CA GLN A 64 -7.45 16.20 6.47
C GLN A 64 -8.45 15.75 7.54
N VAL A 65 -7.99 15.08 8.60
CA VAL A 65 -8.86 14.64 9.70
C VAL A 65 -9.40 15.83 10.49
N ILE A 66 -8.58 16.86 10.73
CA ILE A 66 -9.00 18.11 11.39
C ILE A 66 -10.06 18.81 10.53
N ALA A 67 -9.80 18.96 9.23
CA ALA A 67 -10.76 19.58 8.31
C ALA A 67 -12.11 18.83 8.33
N ARG A 68 -12.09 17.50 8.25
CA ARG A 68 -13.30 16.68 8.36
C ARG A 68 -13.99 16.85 9.70
N ARG A 69 -13.26 16.76 10.81
CA ARG A 69 -13.82 16.91 12.16
C ARG A 69 -14.54 18.24 12.35
N ASN A 70 -14.03 19.31 11.74
CA ASN A 70 -14.66 20.63 11.81
C ASN A 70 -15.96 20.71 10.97
N LEU A 71 -16.04 19.98 9.86
CA LEU A 71 -17.21 19.95 8.99
C LEU A 71 -18.30 18.98 9.46
N VAL A 72 -17.92 17.88 10.12
CA VAL A 72 -18.83 16.82 10.57
C VAL A 72 -20.04 17.33 11.37
N PRO A 73 -19.93 18.26 12.34
CA PRO A 73 -21.08 18.72 13.10
C PRO A 73 -22.17 19.37 12.22
N MET A 74 -21.77 20.13 11.20
CA MET A 74 -22.71 20.76 10.28
C MET A 74 -23.41 19.71 9.41
N LEU A 75 -22.64 18.80 8.82
CA LEU A 75 -23.16 17.72 7.98
C LEU A 75 -24.08 16.78 8.77
N GLN A 76 -23.71 16.45 10.01
CA GLN A 76 -24.52 15.62 10.88
C GLN A 76 -25.85 16.31 11.23
N ALA A 77 -25.84 17.62 11.48
CA ALA A 77 -27.08 18.36 11.77
C ALA A 77 -28.04 18.39 10.56
N GLU A 78 -27.51 18.49 9.33
CA GLU A 78 -28.31 18.40 8.10
C GLU A 78 -28.89 17.00 7.92
N GLU A 79 -28.08 15.97 8.13
CA GLU A 79 -28.50 14.56 8.05
C GLU A 79 -29.58 14.24 9.12
N ASP A 80 -29.41 14.72 10.35
CA ASP A 80 -30.37 14.54 11.44
C ASP A 80 -31.72 15.21 11.10
N ARG A 81 -31.71 16.41 10.50
CA ARG A 81 -32.93 17.08 10.01
C ARG A 81 -33.61 16.26 8.92
N ARG A 82 -32.85 15.79 7.93
CA ARG A 82 -33.33 14.93 6.84
C ARG A 82 -33.97 13.65 7.40
N PHE A 83 -33.31 13.03 8.37
CA PHE A 83 -33.76 11.80 9.01
C PHE A 83 -35.07 12.00 9.77
N VAL A 84 -35.20 13.04 10.59
CA VAL A 84 -36.44 13.32 11.34
C VAL A 84 -37.62 13.53 10.39
N LEU A 85 -37.41 14.23 9.27
CA LEU A 85 -38.45 14.42 8.25
C LEU A 85 -38.85 13.10 7.57
N ALA A 86 -37.86 12.30 7.15
CA ALA A 86 -38.11 11.00 6.55
C ALA A 86 -38.82 10.04 7.51
N LYS A 87 -38.43 10.04 8.78
CA LYS A 87 -39.05 9.25 9.84
C LYS A 87 -40.50 9.63 10.05
N ARG A 88 -40.81 10.93 10.18
CA ARG A 88 -42.20 11.42 10.31
C ARG A 88 -43.06 11.03 9.10
N ALA A 89 -42.50 11.10 7.90
CA ALA A 89 -43.20 10.68 6.68
C ALA A 89 -43.46 9.17 6.64
N ALA A 90 -42.50 8.35 7.08
CA ALA A 90 -42.66 6.90 7.18
C ALA A 90 -43.72 6.53 8.22
N GLU A 91 -43.68 7.18 9.39
CA GLU A 91 -44.66 7.04 10.47
C GLU A 91 -46.09 7.41 10.02
N ALA A 92 -46.25 8.50 9.26
CA ALA A 92 -47.53 8.89 8.69
C ALA A 92 -48.05 7.86 7.66
N LYS A 93 -47.18 7.33 6.79
CA LYS A 93 -47.53 6.29 5.82
C LYS A 93 -47.90 4.97 6.50
N GLU A 94 -47.15 4.58 7.53
CA GLU A 94 -47.46 3.39 8.34
C GLU A 94 -48.84 3.53 8.98
N ALA A 95 -49.12 4.69 9.58
CA ALA A 95 -50.42 4.99 10.18
C ALA A 95 -51.59 4.95 9.19
N GLU A 96 -51.34 5.24 7.91
CA GLU A 96 -52.34 5.12 6.85
C GLU A 96 -52.54 3.69 6.38
N LEU A 97 -51.44 2.96 6.14
CA LEU A 97 -51.47 1.59 5.59
C LEU A 97 -51.98 0.56 6.61
N MET A 98 -51.63 0.71 7.89
CA MET A 98 -51.92 -0.30 8.91
C MET A 98 -53.24 -0.07 9.67
N LYS A 99 -54.10 0.85 9.20
CA LYS A 99 -55.42 1.16 9.83
C LYS A 99 -56.31 -0.07 10.02
N ASN A 100 -56.27 -1.00 9.06
CA ASN A 100 -57.19 -2.12 8.98
C ASN A 100 -56.62 -3.43 9.55
N VAL A 101 -55.40 -3.40 10.12
CA VAL A 101 -54.71 -4.60 10.60
C VAL A 101 -54.96 -4.79 12.10
N ARG A 102 -55.63 -5.88 12.47
CA ARG A 102 -55.97 -6.18 13.87
C ARG A 102 -54.71 -6.48 14.69
N GLY A 103 -54.51 -5.74 15.77
CA GLY A 103 -53.41 -5.95 16.72
C GLY A 103 -52.13 -5.17 16.39
N TRP A 104 -52.11 -4.39 15.30
CA TRP A 104 -51.00 -3.50 14.99
C TRP A 104 -51.06 -2.23 15.86
N LYS A 105 -49.97 -1.93 16.57
CA LYS A 105 -49.84 -0.70 17.36
C LYS A 105 -48.90 0.26 16.64
N MET A 106 -49.41 1.44 16.30
CA MET A 106 -48.60 2.48 15.67
C MET A 106 -47.51 2.98 16.62
N HIS A 107 -46.32 3.22 16.08
CA HIS A 107 -45.16 3.76 16.79
C HIS A 107 -44.70 2.91 18.00
N GLU A 108 -45.01 1.61 18.02
CA GLU A 108 -44.52 0.73 19.08
C GLU A 108 -43.00 0.57 18.97
N LYS A 109 -42.30 0.73 20.11
CA LYS A 109 -40.86 0.49 20.17
C LYS A 109 -40.61 -1.01 19.96
N ILE A 110 -39.86 -1.36 18.92
CA ILE A 110 -39.43 -2.74 18.67
C ILE A 110 -38.43 -3.20 19.74
N TYR A 111 -37.55 -2.29 20.18
CA TYR A 111 -36.53 -2.57 21.18
C TYR A 111 -37.02 -2.18 22.57
N ASN A 112 -36.74 -3.03 23.57
CA ASN A 112 -37.08 -2.81 24.98
C ASN A 112 -36.20 -1.74 25.66
N THR A 113 -35.54 -0.86 24.92
CA THR A 113 -34.63 0.16 25.43
C THR A 113 -35.17 1.55 25.09
N ASP A 114 -35.03 2.51 26.00
CA ASP A 114 -35.47 3.90 25.78
C ASP A 114 -34.50 4.75 24.94
N LYS A 115 -33.36 4.18 24.59
CA LYS A 115 -32.36 4.82 23.72
C LYS A 115 -32.85 4.79 22.28
N PHE A 116 -32.51 5.85 21.55
CA PHE A 116 -32.66 5.84 20.10
C PHE A 116 -31.73 4.77 19.49
N VAL A 117 -32.31 3.89 18.68
CA VAL A 117 -31.59 2.91 17.89
C VAL A 117 -31.71 3.32 16.43
N THR A 118 -30.58 3.39 15.73
CA THR A 118 -30.55 3.68 14.30
C THR A 118 -31.33 2.59 13.55
N PRO A 119 -32.32 2.95 12.71
CA PRO A 119 -33.09 1.96 11.99
C PRO A 119 -32.20 1.18 11.02
N VAL A 120 -32.50 -0.10 10.85
CA VAL A 120 -31.76 -0.95 9.91
C VAL A 120 -32.06 -0.50 8.46
N PRO A 121 -31.04 -0.28 7.62
CA PRO A 121 -31.26 0.01 6.22
C PRO A 121 -31.87 -1.21 5.55
N ILE A 122 -32.95 -0.99 4.79
CA ILE A 122 -33.60 -2.05 4.01
C ILE A 122 -32.69 -2.35 2.81
N PRO A 123 -32.11 -3.55 2.68
CA PRO A 123 -31.12 -3.86 1.63
C PRO A 123 -31.64 -3.62 0.22
N GLU A 124 -32.95 -3.80 0.01
CA GLU A 124 -33.61 -3.65 -1.28
C GLU A 124 -33.74 -2.19 -1.76
N LEU A 125 -33.57 -1.22 -0.86
CA LEU A 125 -33.67 0.21 -1.20
C LEU A 125 -32.34 0.82 -1.68
N GLY A 126 -31.27 0.02 -1.79
CA GLY A 126 -29.96 0.47 -2.33
C GLY A 126 -29.24 1.54 -1.51
N LEU A 127 -29.73 1.86 -0.30
CA LEU A 127 -29.04 2.74 0.64
C LEU A 127 -27.85 1.95 1.22
N ARG A 128 -26.64 2.32 0.76
CA ARG A 128 -25.41 1.54 0.94
C ARG A 128 -25.09 1.25 2.42
N LYS A 129 -24.39 0.13 2.62
CA LYS A 129 -23.63 -0.17 3.85
C LYS A 129 -22.55 0.87 4.10
#